data_AF-A0A6J4LHX2-F1
#
_entry.id   AF-A0A6J4LHX2-F1
#
_cell.length_a   1.000
_cell.length_b   1.000
_cell.length_c   1.000
_cell.angle_alpha   90.00
_cell.angle_beta   90.00
_cell.angle_gamma   90.00
#
_symmetry.space_group_name_H-M   'P 1'
#
loop_
_entity.id
_entity.type
_entity.pdbx_description
1 polymer ?
#
loop_
_entity_poly.entity_id
_entity_poly.type
_entity_poly.pdbx_seq_one_letter_code
_entity_poly.pdbx_strand_id
1 'polypeptide(L)'
;MHARGRALAGGDGQAVRLLGAAYDTTGEREGATRVTRVLEAMPAGFYSLDREWRFTHVNAEAERLLGRTRDDLLGEVLWDAWP
;
A
#
# COMPACT_ATOMS: atom_id res chain seq x y z
N MET A 1 4.38 14.38 6.64
CA MET A 1 5.44 14.43 7.68
C MET A 1 4.95 15.36 8.78
N HIS A 2 4.34 14.83 9.85
CA HIS A 2 3.89 15.63 11.00
C HIS A 2 4.81 15.30 12.17
N ALA A 3 5.56 16.29 12.66
CA ALA A 3 6.38 16.17 13.86
C ALA A 3 5.85 17.15 14.91
N ARG A 4 5.55 16.65 16.11
CA ARG A 4 5.31 17.48 17.30
C ARG A 4 6.42 17.17 18.32
N GLY A 5 7.39 18.06 18.44
CA GLY A 5 8.37 18.05 19.53
C GLY A 5 7.97 19.12 20.55
N ARG A 6 7.92 18.78 21.84
CA ARG A 6 7.81 19.78 22.91
C ARG A 6 9.16 19.91 23.58
N ALA A 7 9.75 21.10 23.53
CA ALA A 7 11.01 21.40 24.20
C ALA A 7 10.76 21.53 25.73
N LEU A 8 11.63 20.90 26.53
CA LEU A 8 11.73 21.15 27.97
C LEU A 8 12.98 22.01 28.20
N ALA A 9 12.80 23.17 28.83
CA ALA A 9 13.90 24.07 29.16
C ALA A 9 14.65 23.56 30.40
N GLY A 10 15.98 23.48 30.33
CA GLY A 10 16.85 23.37 31.50
C GLY A 10 16.84 24.67 32.29
N GLY A 11 17.08 24.60 33.61
CA GLY A 11 16.96 25.72 34.56
C GLY A 11 17.92 26.91 34.35
N ASP A 12 18.72 26.88 33.30
CA ASP A 12 19.71 27.88 32.88
C ASP A 12 19.43 28.44 31.46
N GLY A 13 18.28 28.12 30.88
CA GLY A 13 17.84 28.69 29.59
C GLY A 13 18.53 28.08 28.36
N GLN A 14 19.39 27.08 28.54
CA GLN A 14 19.98 26.35 27.41
C GLN A 14 19.16 25.10 27.09
N ALA A 15 18.71 24.97 25.85
CA ALA A 15 17.90 23.83 25.40
C ALA A 15 18.76 22.56 25.31
N VAL A 16 18.55 21.58 26.21
CA VAL A 16 19.49 20.43 26.35
C VAL A 16 19.14 19.22 25.48
N ARG A 17 17.92 19.05 24.94
CA ARG A 17 17.65 18.01 23.93
C ARG A 17 16.25 18.11 23.32
N LEU A 18 16.16 17.88 22.01
CA LEU A 18 14.89 17.72 21.29
C LEU A 18 14.67 16.21 21.05
N LEU A 19 13.73 15.60 21.78
CA LEU A 19 13.28 14.23 21.50
C LEU A 19 12.09 14.32 20.53
N GLY A 20 12.36 14.11 19.25
CA GLY A 20 11.33 13.88 18.24
C GLY A 20 11.39 12.43 17.78
N ALA A 21 10.34 11.65 17.98
CA ALA A 21 10.18 10.38 17.28
C ALA A 21 9.73 10.70 15.85
N ALA A 22 10.62 10.59 14.87
CA ALA A 22 10.22 10.42 13.49
C ALA A 22 9.69 8.99 13.37
N TYR A 23 8.36 8.82 13.32
CA TYR A 23 7.79 7.53 12.92
C TYR A 23 8.12 7.33 11.44
N ASP A 24 9.13 6.51 11.19
CA ASP A 24 9.64 6.20 9.87
C ASP A 24 8.65 5.27 9.15
N THR A 25 7.86 5.81 8.22
CA THR A 25 6.90 5.06 7.38
C THR A 25 7.60 4.29 6.24
N THR A 26 8.89 3.97 6.37
CA THR A 26 9.69 3.39 5.28
C THR A 26 9.54 1.86 5.21
N GLY A 27 9.44 1.16 6.36
CA GLY A 27 9.35 -0.30 6.38
C GLY A 27 8.04 -0.88 5.80
N GLU A 28 6.90 -0.23 6.03
CA GLU A 28 5.60 -0.71 5.55
C GLU A 28 5.47 -0.59 4.02
N ARG A 29 6.03 0.48 3.44
CA ARG A 29 6.00 0.74 1.99
C ARG A 29 6.93 -0.19 1.21
N GLU A 30 8.10 -0.51 1.76
CA GLU A 30 9.05 -1.43 1.13
C GLU A 30 8.50 -2.87 1.05
N GLY A 31 7.84 -3.34 2.11
CA GLY A 31 7.19 -4.65 2.14
C GLY A 31 6.07 -4.77 1.10
N ALA A 32 5.17 -3.79 1.06
CA ALA A 32 4.07 -3.75 0.09
C ALA A 32 4.60 -3.73 -1.37
N THR A 33 5.61 -2.90 -1.63
CA THR A 33 6.22 -2.79 -2.97
C THR A 33 6.87 -4.11 -3.40
N ARG A 34 7.50 -4.85 -2.49
CA ARG A 34 8.11 -6.14 -2.80
C ARG A 34 7.08 -7.19 -3.18
N VAL A 35 5.96 -7.27 -2.45
CA VAL A 35 4.88 -8.22 -2.74
C VAL A 35 4.28 -7.93 -4.11
N THR A 36 3.97 -6.67 -4.41
CA THR A 36 3.44 -6.28 -5.73
C THR A 36 4.37 -6.73 -6.86
N ARG A 37 5.68 -6.50 -6.75
CA ARG A 37 6.63 -6.91 -7.78
C ARG A 37 6.66 -8.42 -8.02
N VAL A 38 6.50 -9.23 -6.96
CA VAL A 38 6.45 -10.69 -7.11
C VAL A 38 5.20 -11.10 -7.86
N LEU A 39 4.04 -10.56 -7.49
CA LEU A 39 2.76 -10.87 -8.16
C LEU A 39 2.76 -10.45 -9.64
N GLU A 40 3.37 -9.31 -9.96
CA GLU A 40 3.51 -8.83 -11.34
C GLU A 40 4.45 -9.68 -12.19
N ALA A 41 5.45 -10.32 -11.59
CA ALA A 41 6.38 -11.19 -12.31
C ALA A 41 5.88 -12.65 -12.43
N MET A 42 4.75 -13.00 -11.80
CA MET A 42 4.23 -14.36 -11.84
C MET A 42 3.72 -14.72 -13.23
N PRO A 43 4.09 -15.90 -13.78
CA PRO A 43 3.56 -16.40 -15.06
C PRO A 43 2.14 -16.99 -14.93
N ALA A 44 1.46 -16.73 -13.82
CA ALA A 44 0.10 -17.16 -13.56
C ALA A 44 -0.77 -15.95 -13.22
N GLY A 45 -2.02 -15.97 -13.69
CA GLY A 45 -2.98 -14.93 -13.37
C GLY A 45 -3.27 -14.88 -11.88
N PHE A 46 -3.15 -13.69 -11.31
CA PHE A 46 -3.45 -13.43 -9.91
C PHE A 46 -4.32 -12.17 -9.79
N TYR A 47 -5.39 -12.30 -9.00
CA TYR A 47 -6.21 -11.17 -8.56
C TYR A 47 -6.65 -11.39 -7.12
N SER A 48 -6.92 -10.30 -6.41
CA SER A 48 -7.50 -10.34 -5.06
C SER A 48 -8.82 -9.60 -5.03
N LEU A 49 -9.73 -10.06 -4.16
CA LEU A 49 -11.05 -9.47 -3.96
C LEU A 49 -11.21 -8.99 -2.51
N ASP A 50 -11.99 -7.94 -2.30
CA ASP A 50 -12.47 -7.57 -0.96
C ASP A 50 -13.65 -8.45 -0.51
N ARG A 51 -14.23 -8.14 0.66
CA ARG A 51 -15.34 -8.92 1.24
C ARG A 51 -16.63 -8.77 0.42
N GLU A 52 -16.72 -7.69 -0.34
CA GLU A 52 -17.80 -7.34 -1.24
C GLU A 52 -17.56 -7.87 -2.67
N TRP A 53 -16.56 -8.75 -2.85
CA TRP A 53 -16.17 -9.36 -4.13
C TRP A 53 -15.64 -8.38 -5.17
N ARG A 54 -15.15 -7.22 -4.74
CA ARG A 54 -14.57 -6.23 -5.65
C ARG A 54 -13.10 -6.49 -5.89
N PHE A 55 -12.64 -6.34 -7.13
CA PHE A 55 -11.21 -6.45 -7.43
C PHE A 55 -10.40 -5.38 -6.71
N THR A 56 -9.41 -5.82 -5.94
CA THR A 56 -8.48 -4.96 -5.20
C THR A 56 -7.05 -5.03 -5.73
N HIS A 57 -6.74 -6.08 -6.49
CA HIS A 57 -5.49 -6.22 -7.23
C HIS A 57 -5.72 -7.14 -8.43
N VAL A 58 -5.05 -6.84 -9.55
CA VAL A 58 -5.02 -7.64 -10.77
C VAL A 58 -3.61 -7.50 -11.33
N ASN A 59 -2.91 -8.62 -11.54
CA ASN A 59 -1.59 -8.61 -12.16
C ASN A 59 -1.69 -8.64 -13.71
N ALA A 60 -0.60 -8.33 -14.40
CA ALA A 60 -0.57 -8.31 -15.87
C ALA A 60 -1.03 -9.63 -16.52
N GLU A 61 -0.70 -10.78 -15.92
CA GLU A 61 -1.11 -12.08 -16.46
C GLU A 61 -2.62 -12.33 -16.28
N ALA A 62 -3.23 -11.83 -15.20
CA ALA A 62 -4.68 -11.87 -15.02
C ALA A 62 -5.39 -10.97 -16.05
N GLU A 63 -4.85 -9.77 -16.35
CA GLU A 63 -5.38 -8.93 -17.44
C GLU A 63 -5.37 -9.68 -18.77
N ARG A 64 -4.27 -10.40 -19.06
CA ARG A 64 -4.12 -11.21 -20.28
C ARG A 64 -5.12 -12.35 -20.35
N LEU A 65 -5.34 -13.05 -19.23
CA LEU A 65 -6.26 -14.20 -19.15
C LEU A 65 -7.73 -13.78 -19.17
N LEU A 66 -8.07 -12.68 -18.49
CA LEU A 66 -9.44 -12.15 -18.38
C LEU A 66 -9.83 -11.31 -19.60
N GLY A 67 -8.85 -10.84 -20.39
CA GLY A 67 -9.08 -10.02 -21.58
C GLY A 67 -9.58 -8.60 -21.26
N ARG A 68 -9.40 -8.14 -20.02
CA ARG A 68 -9.82 -6.82 -19.53
C ARG A 68 -8.66 -6.18 -18.79
N THR A 69 -8.55 -4.85 -18.89
CA THR A 69 -7.45 -4.15 -18.22
C THR A 69 -7.70 -4.07 -16.72
N ARG A 70 -6.64 -3.87 -15.93
CA ARG A 70 -6.82 -3.63 -14.48
C ARG A 70 -7.69 -2.40 -14.20
N ASP A 71 -7.62 -1.37 -15.06
CA ASP A 71 -8.36 -0.13 -14.86
C ASP A 71 -9.87 -0.37 -15.03
N ASP A 72 -10.24 -1.34 -15.88
CA ASP A 72 -11.63 -1.77 -16.04
C ASP A 72 -12.09 -2.66 -14.88
N LEU A 73 -11.19 -3.45 -14.29
CA LEU A 73 -11.55 -4.46 -13.29
C LEU A 73 -11.54 -3.93 -11.86
N LEU A 74 -10.59 -3.06 -11.50
CA LEU A 74 -10.41 -2.59 -10.13
C LEU A 74 -11.67 -1.88 -9.62
N GLY A 75 -12.20 -2.36 -8.49
CA GLY A 75 -13.44 -1.86 -7.87
C GLY A 75 -14.74 -2.46 -8.43
N GLU A 76 -14.71 -3.14 -9.57
CA GLU A 76 -15.87 -3.90 -10.07
C GLU A 76 -16.11 -5.15 -9.22
N VAL A 77 -17.39 -5.53 -9.08
CA VAL A 77 -17.80 -6.77 -8.41
C VAL A 77 -17.63 -7.94 -9.39
N LEU A 78 -16.96 -9.01 -8.95
CA LEU A 78 -16.71 -10.20 -9.77
C LEU A 78 -17.96 -10.70 -10.52
N TRP A 79 -19.09 -10.76 -9.82
CA TRP A 79 -20.37 -11.28 -10.34
C TRP A 79 -21.03 -10.36 -11.37
N ASP A 80 -20.77 -9.06 -11.31
CA ASP A 80 -21.27 -8.11 -12.31
C ASP A 80 -20.45 -8.20 -13.59
N ALA A 81 -19.14 -8.47 -13.46
CA ALA A 81 -18.21 -8.63 -14.56
C ALA A 81 -18.40 -9.97 -15.31
N TRP A 82 -18.86 -11.03 -14.61
CA TRP A 82 -19.13 -12.36 -15.16
C TRP A 82 -20.41 -12.96 -14.56
N PRO A 83 -21.59 -12.69 -15.15
CA PRO A 83 -22.86 -13.27 -14.74
C PRO A 83 -23.03 -14.75 -15.13
#